data_AF-E6WRL6-F1
#
_entry.id   AF-E6WRL6-F1
#
_cell.length_a   1.000
_cell.length_b   1.000
_cell.length_c   1.000
_cell.angle_alpha   90.00
_cell.angle_beta   90.00
_cell.angle_gamma   90.00
#
_symmetry.space_group_name_H-M   'P 1'
#
loop_
_entity.id
_entity.type
_entity.pdbx_description
1 polymer ?
#
loop_
_entity_poly.entity_id
_entity_poly.type
_entity_poly.pdbx_seq_one_letter_code
_entity_poly.pdbx_strand_id
1 'polypeptide(L)'
;MLALAGVAPDELESVDPGSGWRLFFGAVVIAPVVESLLLGGTLWLMPERWSIPARALVAGIGWGLLHGLFAPFWFFGTWFPFFVFACGWMTWRQRSFRHALAAAALPHAVQNLLACCIVAVSG
;
A
#
# COMPACT_ATOMS: atom_id res chain seq x y z
N MET A 1 20.21 -11.33 0.90
CA MET A 1 19.04 -11.04 1.77
C MET A 1 18.68 -9.55 1.71
N LEU A 2 19.56 -8.62 2.09
CA LEU A 2 19.29 -7.17 2.08
C LEU A 2 18.87 -6.60 0.72
N ALA A 3 19.55 -6.99 -0.37
CA ALA A 3 19.18 -6.55 -1.72
C ALA A 3 17.77 -7.00 -2.17
N LEU A 4 17.28 -8.16 -1.67
CA LEU A 4 15.93 -8.64 -1.98
C LEU A 4 14.84 -7.86 -1.21
N ALA A 5 15.24 -7.15 -0.15
CA ALA A 5 14.38 -6.30 0.66
C ALA A 5 14.39 -4.83 0.19
N GLY A 6 15.19 -4.49 -0.83
CA GLY A 6 15.30 -3.14 -1.38
C GLY A 6 16.32 -2.24 -0.68
N VAL A 7 17.20 -2.78 0.18
CA VAL A 7 18.25 -1.99 0.85
C VAL A 7 19.45 -1.84 -0.08
N ALA A 8 19.74 -0.61 -0.51
CA ALA A 8 20.92 -0.32 -1.32
C ALA A 8 22.17 -0.13 -0.44
N PRO A 9 23.38 -0.48 -0.91
CA PRO A 9 24.60 -0.41 -0.09
C PRO A 9 24.99 1.01 0.37
N ASP A 10 24.60 2.03 -0.39
CA ASP A 10 24.89 3.45 -0.20
C ASP A 10 23.93 4.16 0.79
N GLU A 11 22.75 3.59 1.05
CA GLU A 11 21.80 4.10 2.05
C GLU A 11 22.33 4.00 3.49
N LEU A 12 23.39 3.22 3.72
CA LEU A 12 24.03 3.06 5.02
C LEU A 12 24.97 4.23 5.39
N GLU A 13 25.39 5.06 4.43
CA GLU A 13 26.41 6.09 4.65
C GLU A 13 25.87 7.52 4.84
N SER A 14 24.58 7.80 4.58
CA SER A 14 24.05 9.17 4.68
C SER A 14 22.61 9.26 5.23
N VAL A 15 22.47 9.51 6.53
CA VAL A 15 21.19 9.87 7.13
C VAL A 15 21.06 11.40 7.13
N ASP A 16 20.30 11.95 6.18
CA ASP A 16 19.88 13.37 6.21
C ASP A 16 18.71 13.54 7.21
N PRO A 17 18.87 14.28 8.32
CA PRO A 17 17.81 14.50 9.31
C PRO A 17 16.55 15.18 8.72
N GLY A 18 16.70 15.95 7.64
CA GLY A 18 15.59 16.60 6.93
C GLY A 18 14.74 15.64 6.08
N SER A 19 15.22 14.42 5.83
CA SER A 19 14.51 13.40 5.05
C SER A 19 13.37 12.73 5.83
N GLY A 20 13.49 12.60 7.17
CA GLY A 20 12.59 11.80 7.98
C GLY A 20 11.13 12.26 7.97
N TRP A 21 10.89 13.57 8.09
CA TRP A 21 9.51 14.10 8.03
C TRP A 21 8.92 14.01 6.62
N ARG A 22 9.73 14.16 5.57
CA ARG A 22 9.28 14.01 4.17
C ARG A 22 8.90 12.56 3.88
N LEU A 23 9.73 11.62 4.31
CA LEU A 23 9.46 10.19 4.26
C LEU A 23 8.18 9.84 5.02
N PHE A 24 8.00 10.38 6.23
CA PHE A 24 6.80 10.17 7.02
C PHE A 24 5.54 10.65 6.30
N PHE A 25 5.47 11.94 5.91
CA PHE A 25 4.29 12.48 5.24
C PHE A 25 4.04 11.80 3.89
N GLY A 26 5.11 11.54 3.13
CA GLY A 26 5.04 10.82 1.86
C GLY A 26 4.46 9.42 2.03
N ALA A 27 5.02 8.62 2.93
CA ALA A 27 4.65 7.21 3.09
C ALA A 27 3.35 7.01 3.90
N VAL A 28 3.06 7.85 4.89
CA VAL A 28 1.94 7.63 5.83
C VAL A 28 0.69 8.40 5.44
N VAL A 29 0.82 9.54 4.72
CA VAL A 29 -0.32 10.39 4.38
C VAL A 29 -0.59 10.42 2.89
N ILE A 30 0.42 10.77 2.08
CA ILE A 30 0.23 10.99 0.64
C ILE A 30 0.05 9.67 -0.11
N ALA A 31 0.98 8.73 0.05
CA ALA A 31 0.95 7.45 -0.64
C ALA A 31 -0.36 6.67 -0.38
N PRO A 32 -0.86 6.52 0.87
CA PRO A 32 -2.09 5.79 1.12
C PRO A 32 -3.32 6.38 0.43
N VAL A 33 -3.41 7.71 0.33
CA VAL A 33 -4.50 8.38 -0.39
C VAL A 33 -4.39 8.15 -1.89
N VAL A 34 -3.22 8.40 -2.47
CA VAL A 34 -2.99 8.25 -3.92
C VAL A 34 -3.19 6.80 -4.35
N GLU A 35 -2.60 5.84 -3.64
CA GLU A 35 -2.71 4.42 -3.95
C GLU A 35 -4.13 3.89 -3.75
N SER A 36 -4.88 4.40 -2.77
CA SER A 36 -6.30 4.05 -2.62
C SER A 36 -7.15 4.56 -3.78
N LEU A 37 -6.86 5.75 -4.31
CA LEU A 37 -7.55 6.28 -5.49
C LEU A 37 -7.24 5.44 -6.73
N LEU A 38 -5.97 5.10 -6.93
CA LEU A 38 -5.53 4.22 -8.01
C LEU A 38 -6.16 2.82 -7.89
N LEU A 39 -6.20 2.25 -6.69
CA LEU A 39 -6.86 0.98 -6.40
C LEU A 39 -8.35 1.05 -6.76
N GLY A 40 -9.03 2.13 -6.37
CA GLY A 40 -10.41 2.37 -6.75
C GLY A 40 -10.62 2.40 -8.27
N GLY A 41 -9.70 3.03 -9.00
CA GLY A 41 -9.67 3.02 -10.47
C GLY A 41 -9.45 1.63 -11.05
N THR A 42 -8.47 0.88 -10.54
CA THR A 42 -8.19 -0.51 -10.94
C THR A 42 -9.43 -1.38 -10.76
N LEU A 43 -10.10 -1.26 -9.62
CA LEU A 43 -11.32 -2.01 -9.34
C LEU A 43 -12.45 -1.58 -10.27
N TRP A 44 -12.61 -0.29 -10.56
CA TRP A 44 -13.64 0.21 -11.48
C TRP A 44 -13.51 -0.35 -12.90
N LEU A 45 -12.29 -0.64 -13.37
CA LEU A 45 -12.04 -1.26 -14.67
C LEU A 45 -12.38 -2.77 -14.72
N MET A 46 -12.63 -3.42 -13.56
CA MET A 46 -12.94 -4.84 -13.51
C MET A 46 -14.43 -5.14 -13.76
N PRO A 47 -14.76 -6.33 -14.31
CA PRO A 47 -16.15 -6.70 -14.59
C PRO A 47 -17.03 -6.69 -13.32
N GLU A 48 -18.17 -6.01 -13.37
CA GLU A 48 -19.11 -5.92 -12.24
C GLU A 48 -19.74 -7.27 -11.85
N ARG A 49 -19.81 -8.22 -12.80
CA ARG A 49 -20.30 -9.59 -12.56
C ARG A 49 -19.43 -10.40 -11.58
N TRP A 50 -18.21 -9.96 -11.31
CA TRP A 50 -17.33 -10.63 -10.36
C TRP A 50 -17.69 -10.23 -8.93
N SER A 51 -17.66 -11.21 -8.03
CA SER A 51 -17.90 -10.98 -6.61
C SER A 51 -16.84 -10.04 -6.01
N ILE A 52 -17.18 -9.42 -4.87
CA ILE A 52 -16.27 -8.52 -4.16
C ILE A 52 -14.92 -9.21 -3.86
N PRO A 53 -14.88 -10.43 -3.29
CA PRO A 53 -13.62 -11.10 -2.99
C PRO A 53 -12.80 -11.42 -4.25
N ALA A 54 -13.45 -11.75 -5.37
CA ALA A 54 -12.73 -12.11 -6.60
C ALA A 54 -11.98 -10.91 -7.20
N ARG A 55 -12.63 -9.75 -7.33
CA ARG A 55 -11.99 -8.51 -7.80
C ARG A 55 -10.90 -8.05 -6.84
N ALA A 56 -11.17 -8.13 -5.54
CA ALA A 56 -10.20 -7.77 -4.50
C ALA A 56 -8.96 -8.67 -4.54
N LEU A 57 -9.13 -9.98 -4.77
CA LEU A 57 -8.00 -10.92 -4.84
C LEU A 57 -7.12 -10.64 -6.05
N VAL A 58 -7.73 -10.45 -7.23
CA VAL A 58 -7.00 -10.11 -8.45
C VAL A 58 -6.26 -8.78 -8.30
N ALA A 59 -6.93 -7.76 -7.72
CA ALA A 59 -6.30 -6.48 -7.44
C ALA A 59 -5.14 -6.63 -6.44
N GLY A 60 -5.35 -7.33 -5.33
CA GLY A 60 -4.33 -7.57 -4.31
C GLY A 60 -3.09 -8.25 -4.87
N ILE A 61 -3.25 -9.32 -5.66
CA ILE A 61 -2.14 -9.99 -6.34
C ILE A 61 -1.46 -9.04 -7.32
N GLY A 62 -2.22 -8.30 -8.13
CA GLY A 62 -1.67 -7.34 -9.11
C GLY A 62 -0.82 -6.24 -8.45
N TRP A 63 -1.31 -5.65 -7.36
CA TRP A 63 -0.58 -4.64 -6.59
C TRP A 63 0.65 -5.23 -5.88
N GLY A 64 0.52 -6.44 -5.34
CA GLY A 64 1.65 -7.18 -4.77
C GLY A 64 2.74 -7.44 -5.79
N LEU A 65 2.37 -7.89 -7.00
CA LEU A 65 3.32 -8.11 -8.10
C LEU A 65 4.01 -6.80 -8.50
N LEU A 66 3.25 -5.71 -8.67
CA LEU A 66 3.79 -4.39 -9.00
C LEU A 66 4.85 -3.95 -7.99
N HIS A 67 4.59 -4.11 -6.70
CA HIS A 67 5.57 -3.81 -5.64
C HIS A 67 6.75 -4.78 -5.63
N GLY A 68 6.50 -6.06 -5.90
CA GLY A 68 7.52 -7.09 -6.05
C GLY A 68 8.54 -6.81 -7.16
N LEU A 69 8.17 -6.03 -8.19
CA LEU A 69 9.09 -5.58 -9.23
C LEU A 69 10.14 -4.59 -8.71
N PHE A 70 9.84 -3.83 -7.65
CA PHE A 70 10.79 -2.92 -7.01
C PHE A 70 11.68 -3.67 -6.01
N ALA A 71 11.08 -4.53 -5.18
CA ALA A 71 11.80 -5.42 -4.29
C ALA A 71 11.01 -6.72 -4.07
N PRO A 72 11.59 -7.90 -4.35
CA PRO A 72 10.85 -9.17 -4.31
C PRO A 72 10.10 -9.44 -3.00
N PHE A 73 10.67 -9.07 -1.85
CA PHE A 73 10.00 -9.27 -0.56
C PHE A 73 8.80 -8.36 -0.33
N TRP A 74 8.70 -7.24 -1.05
CA TRP A 74 7.56 -6.32 -0.93
C TRP A 74 6.27 -6.96 -1.44
N PHE A 75 6.34 -7.98 -2.30
CA PHE A 75 5.17 -8.77 -2.68
C PHE A 75 4.40 -9.24 -1.44
N PHE A 76 5.08 -9.92 -0.51
CA PHE A 76 4.47 -10.52 0.67
C PHE A 76 3.88 -9.50 1.63
N GLY A 77 4.54 -8.34 1.78
CA GLY A 77 4.05 -7.24 2.60
C GLY A 77 2.89 -6.45 1.97
N THR A 78 2.66 -6.59 0.67
CA THR A 78 1.74 -5.73 -0.09
C THR A 78 0.45 -6.46 -0.51
N TRP A 79 0.56 -7.68 -1.04
CA TRP A 79 -0.57 -8.29 -1.76
C TRP A 79 -1.82 -8.49 -0.89
N PHE A 80 -1.63 -8.97 0.34
CA PHE A 80 -2.73 -9.27 1.25
C PHE A 80 -3.37 -8.00 1.83
N PRO A 81 -2.62 -6.99 2.27
CA PRO A 81 -3.20 -5.70 2.61
C PRO A 81 -4.01 -5.06 1.48
N PHE A 82 -3.49 -5.04 0.26
CA PHE A 82 -4.23 -4.50 -0.89
C PHE A 82 -5.51 -5.29 -1.19
N PHE A 83 -5.52 -6.59 -0.94
CA PHE A 83 -6.76 -7.39 -0.96
C PHE A 83 -7.78 -6.87 0.09
N VAL A 84 -7.34 -6.60 1.32
CA VAL A 84 -8.20 -6.06 2.39
C VAL A 84 -8.69 -4.64 2.05
N PHE A 85 -7.80 -3.77 1.57
CA PHE A 85 -8.16 -2.40 1.15
C PHE A 85 -9.16 -2.42 0.00
N ALA A 86 -9.02 -3.35 -0.95
CA ALA A 86 -9.96 -3.52 -2.05
C ALA A 86 -11.34 -3.99 -1.55
N CYS A 87 -11.39 -4.92 -0.60
CA CYS A 87 -12.64 -5.33 0.04
C CYS A 87 -13.31 -4.14 0.74
N GLY A 88 -12.53 -3.35 1.50
CA GLY A 88 -12.98 -2.13 2.17
C GLY A 88 -13.54 -1.12 1.17
N TRP A 89 -12.78 -0.79 0.13
CA TRP A 89 -13.20 0.13 -0.93
C TRP A 89 -14.54 -0.29 -1.52
N MET A 90 -14.67 -1.50 -2.04
CA MET A 90 -15.89 -1.91 -2.76
C MET A 90 -17.11 -2.04 -1.87
N THR A 91 -16.92 -2.49 -0.62
CA THR A 91 -18.02 -2.59 0.36
C THR A 91 -18.56 -1.19 0.70
N TRP A 92 -17.68 -0.25 1.00
CA TRP A 92 -18.06 1.10 1.42
C TRP A 92 -18.38 2.04 0.25
N ARG A 93 -17.98 1.68 -0.98
CA ARG A 93 -18.32 2.42 -2.20
C ARG A 93 -19.82 2.45 -2.49
N GLN A 94 -20.55 1.47 -1.98
CA GLN A 94 -22.01 1.42 -2.04
C GLN A 94 -22.67 2.53 -1.20
N ARG A 95 -21.98 3.03 -0.16
CA ARG A 95 -22.44 4.15 0.68
C ARG A 95 -22.06 5.50 0.06
N SER A 96 -20.77 5.68 -0.23
CA SER A 96 -20.26 6.87 -0.93
C SER A 96 -18.79 6.69 -1.33
N PHE A 97 -18.30 7.55 -2.21
CA PHE A 97 -16.88 7.63 -2.53
C PHE A 97 -16.00 7.92 -1.30
N ARG A 98 -16.40 8.86 -0.44
CA ARG A 98 -15.61 9.25 0.75
C ARG A 98 -15.43 8.10 1.73
N HIS A 99 -16.49 7.31 1.93
CA HIS A 99 -16.42 6.12 2.79
C HIS A 99 -15.51 5.04 2.18
N ALA A 100 -15.55 4.83 0.86
CA ALA A 100 -14.64 3.89 0.18
C ALA A 100 -13.18 4.31 0.32
N LEU A 101 -12.89 5.60 0.08
CA LEU A 101 -11.56 6.15 0.22
C LEU A 101 -11.05 6.01 1.66
N ALA A 102 -11.87 6.35 2.67
CA ALA A 102 -11.50 6.18 4.07
C ALA A 102 -11.26 4.70 4.44
N ALA A 103 -12.11 3.78 3.94
CA ALA A 103 -12.00 2.35 4.21
C ALA A 103 -10.74 1.69 3.61
N ALA A 104 -10.14 2.29 2.58
CA ALA A 104 -8.87 1.85 2.01
C ALA A 104 -7.67 2.63 2.60
N ALA A 105 -7.74 3.96 2.62
CA ALA A 105 -6.60 4.81 2.93
C ALA A 105 -6.21 4.80 4.41
N LEU A 106 -7.17 4.71 5.34
CA LEU A 106 -6.87 4.70 6.77
C LEU A 106 -6.12 3.43 7.23
N PRO A 107 -6.59 2.19 6.94
CA PRO A 107 -5.82 1.01 7.32
C PRO A 107 -4.48 0.93 6.58
N HIS A 108 -4.40 1.47 5.36
CA HIS A 108 -3.13 1.59 4.64
C HIS A 108 -2.16 2.57 5.31
N ALA A 109 -2.62 3.75 5.73
CA ALA A 109 -1.81 4.69 6.50
C ALA A 109 -1.31 4.07 7.82
N VAL A 110 -2.15 3.31 8.53
CA VAL A 110 -1.75 2.58 9.74
C VAL A 110 -0.68 1.54 9.43
N GLN A 111 -0.84 0.77 8.36
CA GLN A 111 0.18 -0.20 7.94
C GLN A 111 1.53 0.48 7.65
N ASN A 112 1.53 1.58 6.89
CA ASN A 112 2.76 2.28 6.55
C ASN A 112 3.39 2.92 7.78
N LEU A 113 2.58 3.45 8.69
CA LEU A 113 3.06 3.95 9.98
C LEU A 113 3.75 2.85 10.78
N LEU A 114 3.15 1.66 10.87
CA LEU A 114 3.76 0.52 11.57
C LEU A 114 5.09 0.10 10.92
N ALA A 115 5.14 0.04 9.58
CA ALA A 115 6.38 -0.25 8.85
C ALA A 115 7.47 0.80 9.14
N CYS A 116 7.13 2.09 9.09
CA CYS A 116 8.05 3.17 9.44
C CYS A 116 8.55 3.07 10.88
N CYS A 117 7.66 2.76 11.84
CA CYS A 117 8.04 2.58 13.24
C CYS A 117 9.00 1.40 13.41
N ILE A 118 8.75 0.26 12.76
CA ILE A 118 9.63 -0.92 12.82
C ILE A 118 11.02 -0.56 12.28
N VAL A 119 11.09 0.12 11.14
CA VAL A 119 12.38 0.55 10.58
C VAL A 119 13.10 1.52 11.52
N ALA A 120 12.39 2.51 12.07
CA ALA A 120 12.95 3.52 12.96
C ALA A 120 13.50 2.97 14.29
N VAL A 121 13.00 1.82 14.78
CA VAL A 121 13.52 1.16 16.00
C VAL A 121 14.49 0.02 15.71
N SER A 122 14.65 -0.38 14.43
CA SER A 122 15.56 -1.45 14.00
C SER A 122 16.92 -0.94 13.52
N GLY A 123 17.04 0.36 13.25
CA GLY A 123 18.31 1.06 12.99
C GLY A 123 18.87 1.67 14.27
#